data_AF-A0A7C1KZA9-F1
#
_entry.id   AF-A0A7C1KZA9-F1
#
_cell.length_a   1.000
_cell.length_b   1.000
_cell.length_c   1.000
_cell.angle_alpha   90.00
_cell.angle_beta   90.00
_cell.angle_gamma   90.00
#
_symmetry.space_group_name_H-M   'P 1'
#
loop_
_entity.id
_entity.type
_entity.pdbx_description
1 polymer ?
#
loop_
_entity_poly.entity_id
_entity_poly.type
_entity_poly.pdbx_seq_one_letter_code
_entity_poly.pdbx_strand_id
1 'polypeptide(L)' 'MDPKRQGEIALKVVKHLMRKRGITLSQSNTREVGNVAKEIEVPVKELKQFARLLTQELLDECFPAKQ' A
#
# COMPACT_ATOMS: atom_id res chain seq x y z
N MET A 1 4.49 -13.06 -19.07
CA MET A 1 3.25 -12.42 -18.58
C MET A 1 3.41 -10.93 -18.81
N ASP A 2 2.37 -10.21 -19.25
CA ASP A 2 2.50 -8.78 -19.53
C ASP A 2 2.83 -7.99 -18.24
N PRO A 3 3.79 -7.04 -18.27
CA PRO A 3 4.17 -6.26 -17.09
C PRO A 3 2.99 -5.53 -16.44
N LYS A 4 2.01 -5.05 -17.23
CA LYS A 4 0.80 -4.43 -16.68
C LYS A 4 -0.03 -5.44 -15.91
N ARG A 5 -0.15 -6.66 -16.46
CA ARG A 5 -0.88 -7.75 -15.81
C ARG A 5 -0.22 -8.18 -14.50
N GLN A 6 1.12 -8.18 -14.45
CA GLN A 6 1.85 -8.45 -13.21
C GLN A 6 1.59 -7.37 -12.15
N GLY A 7 1.57 -6.10 -12.55
CA GLY A 7 1.23 -4.97 -11.66
C GLY A 7 -0.18 -5.06 -11.09
N GLU A 8 -1.17 -5.40 -11.92
CA GLU A 8 -2.55 -5.61 -11.47
C GLU A 8 -2.67 -6.74 -10.43
N ILE A 9 -1.96 -7.84 -10.66
CA ILE A 9 -1.96 -8.99 -9.74
C ILE A 9 -1.27 -8.61 -8.43
N ALA A 10 -0.12 -7.93 -8.49
CA ALA A 10 0.59 -7.45 -7.30
C ALA A 10 -0.31 -6.56 -6.44
N LEU A 11 -1.02 -5.61 -7.06
CA LEU A 11 -1.97 -4.74 -6.35
C LEU A 11 -3.06 -5.53 -5.63
N LYS A 12 -3.67 -6.52 -6.29
CA LYS A 12 -4.72 -7.36 -5.68
C LYS A 12 -4.19 -8.21 -4.52
N VAL A 13 -3.00 -8.78 -4.66
CA VAL A 13 -2.36 -9.57 -3.60
C VAL A 13 -2.07 -8.69 -2.39
N VAL A 14 -1.51 -7.50 -2.60
CA VAL A 14 -1.22 -6.56 -1.50
C VAL A 14 -2.51 -6.17 -0.78
N LYS A 15 -3.57 -5.79 -1.50
CA LYS A 15 -4.88 -5.49 -0.89
C LYS A 15 -5.42 -6.64 -0.06
N HIS A 16 -5.35 -7.87 -0.57
CA HIS A 16 -5.80 -9.06 0.16
C HIS A 16 -4.99 -9.29 1.44
N LEU A 17 -3.67 -9.15 1.38
CA LEU A 17 -2.79 -9.29 2.55
C LEU A 17 -3.05 -8.20 3.60
N MET A 18 -3.25 -6.95 3.17
CA MET A 18 -3.56 -5.83 4.06
C MET A 18 -4.91 -6.03 4.77
N ARG A 19 -5.96 -6.48 4.06
CA ARG A 19 -7.24 -6.84 4.68
C ARG A 19 -7.11 -7.97 5.70
N LYS A 20 -6.32 -9.00 5.39
CA LYS A 20 -6.18 -10.20 6.24
C LYS A 20 -5.30 -9.96 7.48
N ARG A 21 -4.22 -9.18 7.35
CA ARG A 21 -3.25 -8.93 8.44
C ARG A 21 -3.58 -7.68 9.25
N GLY A 22 -4.43 -6.79 8.75
CA GLY A 22 -4.62 -5.46 9.31
C GLY A 22 -3.45 -4.53 8.96
N ILE A 23 -3.72 -3.23 8.94
CA ILE A 23 -2.71 -2.20 8.68
C ILE A 23 -2.36 -1.51 10.00
N THR A 24 -1.16 -1.75 10.51
CA THR A 24 -0.65 -1.00 11.67
C THR A 24 -0.05 0.31 11.16
N LEU A 25 -0.83 1.38 11.16
CA LEU A 25 -0.37 2.75 10.86
C LEU A 25 0.36 3.34 12.08
N SER A 26 1.52 2.80 12.42
CA SER A 26 2.35 3.38 13.49
C SER A 26 3.24 4.50 12.95
N GLN A 27 3.51 5.54 13.76
CA GLN A 27 4.44 6.61 13.38
C GLN A 27 5.90 6.13 13.20
N SER A 28 6.27 4.96 13.73
CA SER A 28 7.61 4.38 13.50
C SER A 28 7.81 3.92 12.05
N ASN A 29 6.72 3.74 11.29
CA ASN A 29 6.75 3.27 9.91
C ASN A 29 7.46 4.26 8.96
N THR A 30 7.66 5.52 9.34
CA THR A 30 8.24 6.52 8.42
C THR A 30 9.70 6.23 8.06
N ARG A 31 10.48 5.69 9.00
CA ARG A 31 11.86 5.22 8.76
C ARG A 31 11.87 3.91 7.98
N GLU A 32 10.98 2.99 8.33
CA GLU A 32 10.83 1.72 7.63
C GLU A 32 10.43 1.93 6.17
N VAL A 33 9.51 2.84 5.88
CA VAL A 33 9.14 3.23 4.50
C VAL A 33 10.34 3.77 3.74
N GLY A 34 11.23 4.52 4.40
CA GLY A 34 12.48 4.98 3.81
C GLY A 34 13.47 3.85 3.50
N ASN A 35 13.57 2.86 4.39
CA ASN A 35 14.42 1.69 4.20
C ASN A 35 13.89 0.78 3.10
N VAL A 36 12.58 0.49 3.12
CA VAL A 36 11.89 -0.29 2.08
C VAL A 36 12.06 0.38 0.73
N ALA A 37 11.80 1.69 0.62
CA ALA A 37 12.01 2.43 -0.63
C ALA A 37 13.43 2.26 -1.21
N LYS A 38 14.46 2.24 -0.37
CA LYS A 38 15.84 1.96 -0.80
C LYS A 38 16.02 0.50 -1.25
N GLU A 39 15.43 -0.45 -0.52
CA GLU A 39 15.52 -1.89 -0.79
C GLU A 39 14.84 -2.29 -2.11
N ILE A 40 13.70 -1.68 -2.43
CA ILE A 40 12.96 -1.90 -3.68
C ILE A 40 13.32 -0.90 -4.79
N GLU A 41 14.33 -0.05 -4.56
CA GLU A 41 14.85 0.94 -5.51
C GLU A 41 13.78 1.91 -6.07
N VAL A 42 12.85 2.34 -5.22
CA VAL A 42 11.76 3.25 -5.58
C VAL A 42 11.88 4.55 -4.80
N PRO A 43 11.60 5.72 -5.39
CA PRO A 43 11.61 6.97 -4.65
C PRO A 43 10.66 6.93 -3.45
N VAL A 44 11.16 7.34 -2.26
CA VAL A 44 10.36 7.39 -1.02
C VAL A 44 9.06 8.19 -1.20
N LYS A 45 9.10 9.25 -2.02
CA LYS A 45 7.92 10.07 -2.34
C LYS A 45 6.87 9.28 -3.11
N GLU A 46 7.27 8.50 -4.11
CA GLU A 46 6.37 7.66 -4.90
C GLU A 46 5.79 6.53 -4.06
N LEU A 47 6.62 5.88 -3.24
CA LEU A 47 6.17 4.84 -2.32
C LEU A 47 5.15 5.39 -1.31
N LYS A 48 5.36 6.60 -0.78
CA LYS A 48 4.39 7.27 0.11
C LYS A 48 3.08 7.61 -0.61
N GLN A 49 3.15 8.09 -1.85
CA GLN A 49 1.94 8.36 -2.64
C GLN A 49 1.16 7.09 -2.91
N PHE A 50 1.85 6.02 -3.34
CA PHE A 50 1.25 4.72 -3.57
C PHE A 50 0.60 4.16 -2.29
N ALA A 51 1.32 4.16 -1.17
CA ALA A 51 0.82 3.68 0.11
C ALA A 51 -0.39 4.51 0.59
N ARG A 52 -0.38 5.83 0.39
CA ARG A 52 -1.50 6.70 0.74
C ARG A 52 -2.74 6.38 -0.07
N LEU A 53 -2.62 6.28 -1.40
CA LEU A 53 -3.74 5.93 -2.29
C LEU A 53 -4.33 4.56 -1.93
N LEU A 54 -3.45 3.57 -1.73
CA LEU A 54 -3.85 2.22 -1.37
C LEU A 54 -4.55 2.15 -0.01
N THR A 55 -4.03 2.88 0.98
CA THR A 55 -4.63 2.93 2.32
C THR A 55 -5.96 3.67 2.30
N GLN A 56 -6.07 4.77 1.55
CA GLN A 56 -7.32 5.51 1.42
C GLN A 56 -8.40 4.66 0.76
N GLU A 57 -8.08 3.98 -0.34
CA GLU A 57 -9.02 3.08 -1.01
C GLU A 57 -9.49 1.95 -0.07
N LEU A 58 -8.56 1.37 0.70
CA LEU A 58 -8.91 0.34 1.70
C LEU A 58 -9.75 0.89 2.85
N LEU A 59 -9.49 2.13 3.30
CA LEU A 59 -10.29 2.79 4.33
C LEU A 59 -11.71 3.07 3.81
N ASP A 60 -11.86 3.56 2.57
CA ASP A 60 -13.15 3.81 1.95
C ASP A 60 -13.97 2.52 1.79
N GLU A 61 -13.31 1.39 1.47
CA GLU A 61 -13.95 0.08 1.40
C GLU A 61 -14.33 -0.49 2.77
N CYS A 62 -13.48 -0.33 3.79
CA CYS A 62 -13.70 -0.88 5.13
C CYS A 62 -14.63 -0.01 5.99
N PHE A 63 -14.60 1.30 5.80
CA PHE A 63 -15.42 2.30 6.48
C PHE A 63 -16.17 3.13 5.44
N PRO A 64 -17.10 2.52 4.68
CA PRO A 64 -17.96 3.28 3.80
C PRO A 64 -18.67 4.30 4.68
N ALA A 65 -18.49 5.60 4.38
CA ALA A 65 -19.16 6.66 5.11
C ALA A 65 -20.64 6.31 5.16
N LYS A 66 -21.16 6.04 6.37
CA LYS A 66 -22.59 5.85 6.56
C LYS A 66 -23.29 7.10 6.02
N GLN A 67 -24.26 6.87 5.12
CA GLN A 67 -25.27 7.85 4.72
C GLN A 67 -25.89 8.52 5.95
#